data_AF-A0A7R9AKH7-F1
#
_entry.id   AF-A0A7R9AKH7-F1
#
_cell.length_a   1.000
_cell.length_b   1.000
_cell.length_c   1.000
_cell.angle_alpha   90.00
_cell.angle_beta   90.00
_cell.angle_gamma   90.00
#
_symmetry.space_group_name_H-M   'P 1'
#
loop_
_entity.id
_entity.type
_entity.pdbx_description
1 polymer ?
#
loop_
_entity_poly.entity_id
_entity_poly.type
_entity_poly.pdbx_seq_one_letter_code
_entity_poly.pdbx_strand_id
1 'polypeptide(L)'
;VRKYKRLTELEIESKALRSLDNVQPGDCIVCFSKNDIYAISRTLESKGHQVAVIYGGLPPGTKLAQAQKFNDPEDPCKILVATDAVGMGLNL
;
A
#
# COMPACT_ATOMS: atom_id res chain seq x y z
N VAL A 1 -4.64 -31.89 -13.75
CA VAL A 1 -4.48 -30.79 -12.78
C VAL A 1 -3.07 -30.22 -12.90
N ARG A 2 -2.92 -28.91 -13.11
CA ARG A 2 -1.60 -28.25 -13.09
C ARG A 2 -1.43 -27.55 -11.74
N LYS A 3 -0.27 -27.71 -11.11
CA LYS A 3 0.10 -27.05 -9.84
C LYS A 3 1.19 -26.01 -10.11
N TYR A 4 1.12 -24.88 -9.45
CA TYR A 4 2.06 -23.76 -9.58
C TYR A 4 2.66 -23.44 -8.22
N LYS A 5 3.87 -22.88 -8.23
CA LYS A 5 4.54 -22.33 -7.05
C LYS A 5 4.62 -20.81 -7.18
N ARG A 6 4.87 -20.10 -6.08
CA ARG A 6 5.15 -18.65 -6.14
C ARG A 6 6.36 -18.39 -7.03
N LEU A 7 6.34 -17.28 -7.76
CA LEU A 7 7.45 -16.87 -8.62
C LEU A 7 8.66 -16.40 -7.81
N THR A 8 8.40 -15.81 -6.64
CA THR A 8 9.40 -15.33 -5.69
C THR A 8 9.12 -15.88 -4.29
N GLU A 9 10.15 -15.91 -3.45
CA GLU A 9 10.03 -16.32 -2.06
C GLU A 9 9.19 -15.32 -1.25
N LEU A 10 8.67 -15.77 -0.11
CA LEU A 10 7.98 -14.93 0.86
C LEU A 10 8.58 -15.24 2.22
N GLU A 11 9.06 -14.20 2.87
CA GLU A 11 9.57 -14.27 4.23
C GLU A 11 8.67 -13.43 5.13
N ILE A 12 8.44 -13.93 6.34
CA ILE A 12 7.70 -13.22 7.37
C ILE A 12 8.72 -12.55 8.27
N GLU A 13 8.59 -11.23 8.41
CA GLU A 13 9.43 -10.45 9.31
C GLU A 13 9.30 -10.90 10.76
N SER A 14 10.42 -10.92 11.48
CA SER A 14 10.47 -11.33 12.89
C SER A 14 9.97 -10.25 13.85
N LYS A 15 9.80 -9.02 13.36
CA LYS A 15 9.42 -7.85 14.14
C LYS A 15 8.29 -7.10 13.45
N ALA A 16 7.34 -6.63 14.25
CA ALA A 16 6.32 -5.68 13.79
C ALA A 16 6.95 -4.30 13.50
N LEU A 17 6.25 -3.49 12.71
CA LEU A 17 6.61 -2.10 12.39
C LEU A 17 6.77 -1.21 13.64
N ARG A 18 5.96 -1.46 14.68
CA ARG A 18 5.89 -0.75 15.98
C ARG A 18 5.45 0.73 15.91
N SER A 19 6.11 1.55 15.10
CA SER A 19 5.78 2.97 14.89
C SER A 19 5.72 3.29 13.40
N LEU A 20 4.82 4.20 13.03
CA LEU A 20 4.79 4.78 11.68
C LEU A 20 6.04 5.60 11.34
N ASP A 21 6.92 5.90 12.31
CA ASP A 21 8.23 6.50 12.02
C ASP A 21 9.19 5.53 11.29
N ASN A 22 8.90 4.23 11.36
CA ASN A 22 9.75 3.20 10.78
C ASN A 22 9.34 2.82 9.35
N VAL A 23 8.36 3.52 8.75
CA VAL A 23 7.93 3.22 7.39
C VAL A 23 9.03 3.52 6.39
N GLN A 24 9.14 2.68 5.37
CA GLN A 24 10.16 2.76 4.34
C GLN A 24 9.53 2.81 2.95
N PRO A 25 10.21 3.41 1.96
CA PRO A 25 9.78 3.35 0.56
C PRO A 25 9.49 1.91 0.12
N GLY A 26 8.28 1.67 -0.40
CA GLY A 26 7.78 0.36 -0.80
C GLY A 26 6.79 -0.26 0.20
N ASP A 27 6.64 0.31 1.39
CA ASP A 27 5.70 -0.21 2.38
C ASP A 27 4.23 -0.05 1.95
N CYS A 28 3.45 -1.10 2.20
CA CYS A 28 2.00 -1.11 2.04
C CYS A 28 1.33 -1.44 3.38
N ILE A 29 0.57 -0.49 3.93
CA ILE A 29 -0.20 -0.65 5.16
C ILE A 29 -1.65 -1.00 4.80
N VAL A 30 -2.02 -2.25 5.09
CA VAL A 30 -3.38 -2.75 4.84
C VAL A 30 -4.29 -2.49 6.05
N CYS A 31 -5.39 -1.78 5.83
CA CYS A 31 -6.39 -1.40 6.81
C CYS A 31 -7.75 -2.02 6.49
N PHE A 32 -8.59 -2.22 7.52
CA PHE A 32 -9.91 -2.85 7.36
C PHE A 32 -11.08 -1.88 7.51
N SER A 33 -10.81 -0.59 7.68
CA SER A 33 -11.84 0.45 7.70
C SER A 33 -11.38 1.71 6.97
N LYS A 34 -12.32 2.47 6.38
CA LYS A 34 -12.01 3.76 5.75
C LYS A 34 -11.49 4.77 6.77
N ASN A 35 -11.93 4.68 8.02
CA ASN A 35 -11.48 5.58 9.07
C ASN A 35 -9.98 5.38 9.35
N ASP A 36 -9.51 4.13 9.39
CA ASP A 36 -8.10 3.82 9.59
C ASP A 36 -7.24 4.28 8.42
N ILE A 37 -7.73 4.10 7.18
CA ILE A 37 -7.07 4.61 5.97
C ILE A 37 -6.76 6.11 6.13
N TYR A 38 -7.78 6.92 6.46
CA TYR A 38 -7.62 8.36 6.59
C TYR A 38 -6.80 8.76 7.82
N ALA A 39 -6.91 8.02 8.92
CA ALA A 39 -6.13 8.29 10.12
C ALA A 39 -4.63 8.05 9.87
N ILE A 40 -4.29 6.92 9.24
CA ILE A 40 -2.91 6.55 8.95
C ILE A 40 -2.34 7.44 7.84
N SER A 41 -3.08 7.69 6.76
CA SER A 41 -2.60 8.56 5.67
C SER A 41 -2.25 9.95 6.19
N ARG A 42 -3.14 10.57 6.98
CA ARG A 42 -2.88 11.89 7.59
C ARG A 42 -1.69 11.90 8.54
N THR A 43 -1.49 10.80 9.29
CA THR A 43 -0.36 10.68 10.21
C THR A 43 0.96 10.54 9.47
N LEU A 44 0.97 9.89 8.31
CA LEU A 44 2.15 9.77 7.46
C LEU A 44 2.43 11.08 6.71
N GLU A 45 1.39 11.73 6.19
CA GLU A 45 1.48 13.05 5.55
C GLU A 45 2.02 14.11 6.52
N SER A 46 1.59 14.11 7.77
CA SER A 46 2.10 15.05 8.79
C SER A 46 3.57 14.82 9.15
N LYS A 47 4.09 13.62 8.88
CA LYS A 47 5.52 13.27 8.99
C LYS A 47 6.32 13.55 7.71
N GLY A 48 5.67 14.10 6.68
CA GLY A 48 6.31 14.49 5.42
C GLY A 48 6.35 13.40 4.35
N HIS A 49 5.67 12.27 4.56
CA HIS A 49 5.57 11.23 3.53
C HIS A 49 4.49 11.58 2.49
N GLN A 50 4.76 11.23 1.24
CA GLN A 50 3.74 11.18 0.20
C GLN A 50 3.13 9.77 0.16
N VAL A 51 1.81 9.71 0.24
CA VAL A 51 1.07 8.47 0.44
C VAL A 51 0.04 8.27 -0.66
N ALA A 52 0.05 7.09 -1.28
CA ALA A 52 -1.00 6.63 -2.17
C ALA A 52 -2.10 5.96 -1.35
N VAL A 53 -3.37 6.20 -1.70
CA VAL A 53 -4.51 5.64 -0.98
C VAL A 53 -5.39 4.81 -1.91
N ILE A 54 -5.64 3.55 -1.56
CA ILE A 54 -6.48 2.63 -2.35
C ILE A 54 -7.48 1.89 -1.47
N TYR A 55 -8.77 2.15 -1.67
CA TYR A 55 -9.85 1.38 -1.04
C TYR A 55 -10.93 0.99 -2.06
N GLY A 56 -11.70 -0.05 -1.73
CA GLY A 56 -12.63 -0.70 -2.67
C GLY A 56 -13.63 0.23 -3.37
N GLY A 57 -14.11 1.27 -2.67
CA GLY A 57 -15.08 2.23 -3.21
C GLY A 57 -14.53 3.30 -4.16
N LEU A 58 -13.23 3.33 -4.44
CA LEU A 58 -12.67 4.29 -5.41
C LEU A 58 -13.05 3.94 -6.85
N PRO A 59 -13.29 4.94 -7.73
CA PRO A 59 -13.44 4.71 -9.15
C PRO A 59 -12.20 4.00 -9.76
N PRO A 60 -12.36 3.17 -10.80
CA PRO A 60 -11.25 2.43 -11.40
C PRO A 60 -10.09 3.32 -11.86
N GLY A 61 -10.39 4.46 -12.50
CA GLY A 61 -9.36 5.41 -12.95
C GLY A 61 -8.55 6.01 -11.79
N THR A 62 -9.20 6.29 -10.66
CA THR A 62 -8.52 6.78 -9.46
C THR A 62 -7.61 5.71 -8.84
N LYS A 63 -8.07 4.45 -8.79
CA LYS A 63 -7.24 3.32 -8.32
C LYS A 63 -5.99 3.15 -9.17
N LEU A 64 -6.14 3.19 -10.50
CA LEU A 64 -5.01 3.09 -11.42
C LEU A 64 -4.04 4.26 -11.27
N ALA A 65 -4.54 5.49 -11.13
CA ALA A 65 -3.68 6.65 -10.94
C ALA A 65 -2.89 6.60 -9.61
N GLN A 66 -3.51 6.13 -8.53
CA GLN A 66 -2.83 5.95 -7.24
C GLN A 66 -1.77 4.84 -7.30
N ALA A 67 -2.09 3.71 -7.94
CA ALA A 67 -1.15 2.62 -8.16
C ALA A 67 0.03 3.04 -9.04
N GLN A 68 -0.22 3.82 -10.10
CA GLN A 68 0.83 4.35 -10.97
C GLN A 68 1.82 5.23 -10.21
N LYS A 69 1.32 6.14 -9.36
CA LYS A 69 2.19 6.97 -8.50
C LYS A 69 3.04 6.14 -7.56
N PHE A 70 2.46 5.13 -6.93
CA PHE A 70 3.21 4.23 -6.03
C PHE A 70 4.32 3.46 -6.76
N ASN A 71 3.98 2.92 -7.95
CA ASN A 71 4.88 2.09 -8.72
C ASN A 71 5.99 2.87 -9.44
N ASP A 72 5.76 4.14 -9.80
CA ASP A 72 6.71 4.95 -10.57
C ASP A 72 7.98 5.21 -9.74
N PRO A 73 9.15 4.65 -10.08
CA PRO A 73 10.40 4.80 -9.32
C PRO A 73 10.81 6.25 -9.05
N GLU A 74 10.43 7.17 -9.94
CA GLU A 74 10.79 8.59 -9.86
C GLU A 74 9.79 9.42 -9.03
N ASP A 75 8.60 8.88 -8.74
CA ASP A 75 7.60 9.56 -7.92
C ASP A 75 7.96 9.43 -6.41
N PRO A 76 7.97 10.53 -5.64
CA PRO A 76 8.26 10.46 -4.20
C PRO A 76 7.17 9.74 -3.37
N CYS A 77 6.02 9.44 -3.96
CA CYS A 77 4.91 8.71 -3.36
C CYS A 77 5.23 7.22 -3.20
N LYS A 78 6.02 6.89 -2.18
CA LYS A 78 6.52 5.52 -1.95
C LYS A 78 5.85 4.75 -0.82
N ILE A 79 4.77 5.27 -0.25
CA ILE A 79 4.00 4.57 0.78
C ILE A 79 2.58 4.35 0.29
N LEU A 80 2.07 3.13 0.43
CA LEU A 80 0.68 2.80 0.09
C LEU A 80 -0.12 2.52 1.35
N VAL A 81 -1.28 3.16 1.50
CA VAL A 81 -2.27 2.85 2.54
C VAL A 81 -3.52 2.33 1.85
N ALA A 82 -3.85 1.07 2.08
CA ALA A 82 -4.87 0.39 1.29
C ALA A 82 -5.80 -0.50 2.11
N THR A 83 -6.94 -0.90 1.54
CA THR A 83 -7.73 -2.01 2.08
C THR A 83 -7.38 -3.32 1.39
N ASP A 84 -7.99 -4.42 1.84
CA ASP A 84 -8.02 -5.72 1.17
C ASP A 84 -8.30 -5.69 -0.35
N ALA A 85 -8.83 -4.59 -0.87
CA ALA A 85 -9.04 -4.34 -2.29
C ALA A 85 -7.77 -4.42 -3.15
N VAL A 86 -6.56 -4.31 -2.58
CA VAL A 86 -5.30 -4.49 -3.33
C VAL A 86 -4.93 -5.94 -3.56
N GLY A 87 -5.60 -6.89 -2.90
CA GLY A 87 -5.31 -8.31 -3.07
C GLY A 87 -5.56 -8.83 -4.49
N MET A 88 -6.34 -8.11 -5.30
CA MET A 88 -6.66 -8.47 -6.69
C MET A 88 -6.94 -7.23 -7.55
N GLY A 89 -6.60 -7.31 -8.84
CA GLY A 89 -7.08 -6.36 -9.87
C GLY A 89 -6.22 -5.12 -10.12
N LEU A 90 -5.12 -4.95 -9.38
CA LEU A 90 -4.10 -3.92 -9.63
C LEU A 90 -2.72 -4.60 -9.66
N ASN A 91 -1.85 -4.10 -10.53
CA ASN A 91 -0.43 -4.43 -10.49
C ASN A 91 0.24 -3.39 -9.59
N LEU A 92 0.81 -3.88 -8.49
CA LEU A 92 1.54 -3.11 -7.47
C LEU A 92 2.91 -3.75 -7.28
#